data_AF-A0A0F6HE74-F1
#
_entry.id   AF-A0A0F6HE74-F1
#
_cell.length_a   1.000
_cell.length_b   1.000
_cell.length_c   1.000
_cell.angle_alpha   90.00
_cell.angle_beta   90.00
_cell.angle_gamma   90.00
#
_symmetry.space_group_name_H-M   'P 1'
#
loop_
_entity.id
_entity.type
_entity.pdbx_description
1 polymer ?
#
loop_
_entity_poly.entity_id
_entity_poly.type
_entity_poly.pdbx_seq_one_letter_code
_entity_poly.pdbx_strand_id
1 'polypeptide(L)'
;MKKLKYTFVLFLFAIGFVFSCAPKEEQFAEGIKYLGGSDKKAEEEFKKIGLNARDIAKERLMRDILKLKEGIQEKDGHTVVYLSNSRISQSIQRAYNISSEYDAMKAWVKSFEKGKAWCDYDLLFKDKIVSYEIEPMEANQDKEWKYMRYRVYLRKEGQTGKLTLENSHVLVFESQCYKGDGECGRFSIDTFVNHCPILSPEEEQDLKDFETNHPNGIE
;
A
#
# COMPACT_ATOMS: atom_id res chain seq x y z
N MET A 1 63.21 4.51 11.54
CA MET A 1 61.87 5.04 11.16
C MET A 1 61.22 4.12 10.11
N LYS A 2 60.56 3.02 10.52
CA LYS A 2 59.87 2.06 9.62
C LYS A 2 58.56 1.55 10.22
N LYS A 3 57.79 2.42 10.88
CA LYS A 3 56.51 2.06 11.53
C LYS A 3 55.30 2.89 11.07
N LEU A 4 55.46 3.78 10.07
CA LEU A 4 54.38 4.67 9.62
C LEU A 4 53.59 4.21 8.38
N LYS A 5 53.95 3.07 7.76
CA LYS A 5 53.32 2.64 6.48
C LYS A 5 52.17 1.64 6.63
N TYR A 6 52.04 0.95 7.76
CA TYR A 6 51.01 -0.09 7.91
C TYR A 6 49.70 0.40 8.56
N THR A 7 49.71 1.57 9.23
CA THR A 7 48.51 2.12 9.88
C THR A 7 47.55 2.77 8.88
N PHE A 8 48.06 3.28 7.75
CA PHE A 8 47.23 3.97 6.75
C PHE A 8 46.42 3.01 5.86
N VAL A 9 46.92 1.79 5.65
CA VAL A 9 46.26 0.78 4.79
C VAL A 9 45.12 0.06 5.51
N LEU A 10 45.25 -0.14 6.84
CA LEU A 10 44.16 -0.69 7.66
C LEU A 10 42.99 0.29 7.83
N PHE A 11 43.25 1.60 7.77
CA PHE A 11 42.20 2.62 7.89
C PHE A 11 41.31 2.70 6.64
N LEU A 12 41.87 2.47 5.45
CA LEU A 12 41.11 2.45 4.18
C LEU A 12 40.21 1.21 4.04
N PHE A 13 40.61 0.07 4.61
CA PHE A 13 39.76 -1.13 4.64
C PHE A 13 38.64 -1.06 5.69
N ALA A 14 38.84 -0.31 6.78
CA ALA A 14 37.80 -0.07 7.78
C ALA A 14 36.71 0.89 7.30
N ILE A 15 37.00 1.80 6.35
CA ILE A 15 36.01 2.70 5.76
C ILE A 15 35.19 1.99 4.66
N GLY A 16 35.72 0.92 4.06
CA GLY A 16 35.04 0.14 3.02
C GLY A 16 33.94 -0.81 3.50
N PHE A 17 33.84 -1.10 4.80
CA PHE A 17 32.98 -2.15 5.33
C PHE A 17 31.85 -1.68 6.27
N VAL A 18 31.65 -0.37 6.46
CA VAL A 18 30.60 0.16 7.37
C VAL A 18 29.51 0.97 6.65
N PHE A 19 29.52 1.04 5.32
CA PHE A 19 28.29 1.34 4.59
C PHE A 19 27.42 0.07 4.55
N SER A 20 26.91 -0.34 5.70
CA SER A 20 25.67 -1.12 5.72
C SER A 20 24.66 -0.27 4.95
N CYS A 21 24.22 -0.72 3.77
CA CYS A 21 23.21 -0.05 2.97
C CYS A 21 22.00 0.27 3.85
N ALA A 22 21.96 1.51 4.37
CA ALA A 22 20.76 2.08 4.92
C ALA A 22 19.71 2.08 3.80
N PRO A 23 18.42 1.98 4.13
CA PRO A 23 17.39 2.12 3.12
C PRO A 23 17.66 3.37 2.30
N LYS A 24 17.86 3.19 0.99
CA LYS A 24 18.17 4.27 0.08
C LYS A 24 16.84 4.88 -0.33
N GLU A 25 16.40 5.86 0.47
CA GLU A 25 15.26 6.68 0.10
C GLU A 25 15.53 7.32 -1.27
N GLU A 26 14.64 7.07 -2.23
CA GLU A 26 14.68 7.66 -3.56
C GLU A 26 13.45 8.54 -3.77
N GLN A 27 13.66 9.79 -4.17
CA GLN A 27 12.55 10.66 -4.59
C GLN A 27 12.14 10.29 -6.01
N PHE A 28 10.89 9.86 -6.20
CA PHE A 28 10.34 9.56 -7.53
C PHE A 28 9.75 10.80 -8.20
N ALA A 29 8.97 11.58 -7.46
CA ALA A 29 8.32 12.82 -7.90
C ALA A 29 8.04 13.71 -6.67
N GLU A 30 7.54 14.94 -6.84
CA GLU A 30 7.26 15.83 -5.71
C GLU A 30 6.29 15.21 -4.69
N GLY A 31 6.79 15.01 -3.46
CA GLY A 31 6.05 14.37 -2.39
C GLY A 31 5.80 12.87 -2.59
N ILE A 32 6.51 12.19 -3.50
CA ILE A 32 6.44 10.73 -3.67
C ILE A 32 7.85 10.14 -3.54
N LYS A 33 8.02 9.25 -2.55
CA LYS A 33 9.30 8.62 -2.21
C LYS A 33 9.19 7.12 -2.24
N TYR A 34 10.30 6.46 -2.54
CA TYR A 34 10.47 5.03 -2.42
C TYR A 34 11.47 4.70 -1.33
N LEU A 35 11.08 3.82 -0.41
CA LEU A 35 11.85 3.41 0.75
C LEU A 35 12.67 2.16 0.42
N GLY A 36 13.60 2.25 -0.55
CA GLY A 36 14.38 1.11 -0.99
C GLY A 36 15.21 0.51 0.14
N GLY A 37 15.17 -0.81 0.32
CA GLY A 37 15.87 -1.53 1.38
C GLY A 37 15.23 -1.45 2.77
N SER A 38 14.04 -0.85 2.91
CA SER A 38 13.32 -0.82 4.19
C SER A 38 12.76 -2.19 4.57
N ASP A 39 12.29 -2.95 3.57
CA ASP A 39 11.93 -4.37 3.68
C ASP A 39 12.74 -5.21 2.68
N LYS A 40 13.90 -5.69 3.14
CA LYS A 40 14.79 -6.53 2.33
C LYS A 40 14.15 -7.87 1.95
N LYS A 41 13.31 -8.42 2.84
CA LYS A 41 12.64 -9.69 2.59
C LYS A 41 11.66 -9.54 1.43
N ALA A 42 10.84 -8.48 1.46
CA ALA A 42 9.93 -8.16 0.37
C ALA A 42 10.69 -7.96 -0.95
N GLU A 43 11.76 -7.16 -0.97
CA GLU A 43 12.55 -6.97 -2.19
C GLU A 43 13.15 -8.28 -2.75
N GLU A 44 13.56 -9.20 -1.88
CA GLU A 44 14.01 -10.54 -2.28
C GLU A 44 12.87 -11.36 -2.89
N GLU A 45 11.65 -11.25 -2.37
CA GLU A 45 10.46 -11.89 -2.95
C GLU A 45 10.18 -11.39 -4.37
N PHE A 46 10.21 -10.07 -4.59
CA PHE A 46 10.09 -9.50 -5.94
C PHE A 46 11.17 -10.05 -6.88
N LYS A 47 12.43 -10.06 -6.44
CA LYS A 47 13.56 -10.57 -7.23
C LYS A 47 13.41 -12.05 -7.57
N LYS A 48 12.94 -12.89 -6.63
CA LYS A 48 12.74 -14.33 -6.83
C LYS A 48 11.79 -14.64 -7.98
N ILE A 49 10.77 -13.80 -8.18
CA ILE A 49 9.81 -13.95 -9.28
C ILE A 49 10.18 -13.11 -10.52
N GLY A 50 11.42 -12.61 -10.59
CA GLY A 50 11.94 -11.85 -11.73
C GLY A 50 11.33 -10.46 -11.88
N LEU A 51 10.89 -9.83 -10.79
CA LEU A 51 10.43 -8.45 -10.75
C LEU A 51 11.44 -7.56 -10.01
N ASN A 52 11.39 -6.26 -10.30
CA ASN A 52 12.11 -5.24 -9.54
C ASN A 52 11.09 -4.34 -8.84
N ALA A 53 11.06 -4.38 -7.51
CA ALA A 53 10.09 -3.64 -6.71
C ALA A 53 10.16 -2.13 -6.95
N ARG A 54 11.37 -1.58 -7.02
CA ARG A 54 11.59 -0.15 -7.27
C ARG A 54 11.05 0.25 -8.63
N ASP A 55 11.36 -0.50 -9.68
CA ASP A 55 10.96 -0.15 -11.05
C ASP A 55 9.45 -0.29 -11.24
N ILE A 56 8.84 -1.34 -10.68
CA ILE A 56 7.38 -1.50 -10.66
C ILE A 56 6.72 -0.34 -9.91
N ALA A 57 7.26 0.06 -8.75
CA ALA A 57 6.74 1.19 -8.00
C ALA A 57 6.82 2.50 -8.81
N LYS A 58 7.96 2.75 -9.47
CA LYS A 58 8.20 3.98 -10.24
C LYS A 58 7.39 4.06 -11.52
N GLU A 59 7.31 2.97 -12.27
CA GLU A 59 6.74 2.98 -13.62
C GLU A 59 5.22 2.72 -13.63
N ARG A 60 4.72 1.98 -12.64
CA ARG A 60 3.33 1.53 -12.57
C ARG A 60 2.59 2.15 -11.38
N LEU A 61 2.94 1.80 -10.14
CA LEU A 61 2.21 2.25 -8.95
C LEU A 61 2.17 3.78 -8.83
N MET A 62 3.24 4.48 -9.22
CA MET A 62 3.31 5.94 -9.17
C MET A 62 2.14 6.62 -9.90
N ARG A 63 1.62 6.03 -10.98
CA ARG A 63 0.47 6.59 -11.72
C ARG A 63 -0.80 6.60 -10.87
N ASP A 64 -1.03 5.53 -10.13
CA ASP A 64 -2.19 5.39 -9.26
C ASP A 64 -2.05 6.23 -7.97
N ILE A 65 -0.81 6.40 -7.46
CA ILE A 65 -0.52 7.33 -6.36
C ILE A 65 -0.75 8.78 -6.78
N LEU A 66 -0.36 9.18 -7.99
CA LEU A 66 -0.61 10.54 -8.50
C LEU A 66 -2.11 10.82 -8.61
N LYS A 67 -2.91 9.86 -9.12
CA LYS A 67 -4.37 9.96 -9.13
C LYS A 67 -4.95 10.07 -7.71
N LEU A 68 -4.47 9.23 -6.78
CA LEU A 68 -4.90 9.31 -5.38
C LEU A 68 -4.58 10.69 -4.78
N LYS A 69 -3.39 11.22 -5.04
CA LYS A 69 -2.95 12.54 -4.57
C LYS A 69 -3.88 13.64 -5.06
N GLU A 70 -4.20 13.64 -6.36
CA GLU A 70 -5.17 14.56 -6.96
C GLU A 70 -6.55 14.41 -6.31
N GLY A 71 -7.07 13.18 -6.21
CA GLY A 71 -8.36 12.91 -5.57
C GLY A 71 -8.44 13.38 -4.11
N ILE A 72 -7.37 13.20 -3.32
CA ILE A 72 -7.31 13.73 -1.94
C ILE A 72 -7.31 15.27 -1.94
N GLN A 73 -6.53 15.90 -2.81
CA GLN A 73 -6.45 17.36 -2.90
C GLN A 73 -7.77 18.00 -3.31
N GLU A 74 -8.46 17.40 -4.29
CA GLU A 74 -9.74 17.86 -4.81
C GLU A 74 -10.93 17.42 -3.94
N LYS A 75 -10.68 16.60 -2.91
CA LYS A 75 -11.71 15.94 -2.10
C LYS A 75 -12.71 15.17 -2.96
N ASP A 76 -12.19 14.48 -3.97
CA ASP A 76 -12.96 13.62 -4.84
C ASP A 76 -13.01 12.19 -4.28
N GLY A 77 -14.12 11.87 -3.61
CA GLY A 77 -14.39 10.51 -3.13
C GLY A 77 -14.53 9.50 -4.27
N HIS A 78 -14.94 9.90 -5.47
CA HIS A 78 -15.08 8.98 -6.60
C HIS A 78 -13.72 8.42 -7.04
N THR A 79 -12.67 9.24 -7.03
CA THR A 79 -11.32 8.76 -7.33
C THR A 79 -10.84 7.70 -6.36
N VAL A 80 -11.09 7.85 -5.04
CA VAL A 80 -10.73 6.82 -4.05
C VAL A 80 -11.52 5.55 -4.27
N VAL A 81 -12.83 5.66 -4.49
CA VAL A 81 -13.71 4.54 -4.81
C VAL A 81 -13.27 3.82 -6.08
N TYR A 82 -12.88 4.57 -7.12
CA TYR A 82 -12.34 4.02 -8.35
C TYR A 82 -11.02 3.28 -8.11
N LEU A 83 -10.15 3.80 -7.23
CA LEU A 83 -8.86 3.21 -6.89
C LEU A 83 -8.96 1.98 -5.96
N SER A 84 -10.07 1.80 -5.26
CA SER A 84 -10.32 0.65 -4.40
C SER A 84 -10.63 -0.64 -5.15
N ASN A 85 -10.22 -1.77 -4.59
CA ASN A 85 -10.64 -3.09 -5.09
C ASN A 85 -12.07 -3.42 -4.63
N SER A 86 -12.65 -4.47 -5.20
CA SER A 86 -14.03 -4.90 -4.92
C SER A 86 -14.23 -5.36 -3.48
N ARG A 87 -13.19 -5.85 -2.78
CA ARG A 87 -13.31 -6.27 -1.37
C ARG A 87 -13.73 -5.11 -0.47
N ILE A 88 -13.21 -3.91 -0.72
CA ILE A 88 -13.61 -2.72 0.02
C ILE A 88 -15.10 -2.43 -0.21
N SER A 89 -15.53 -2.42 -1.48
CA SER A 89 -16.94 -2.19 -1.83
C SER A 89 -17.87 -3.24 -1.23
N GLN A 90 -17.48 -4.52 -1.24
CA GLN A 90 -18.23 -5.62 -0.64
C GLN A 90 -18.29 -5.51 0.88
N SER A 91 -17.20 -5.10 1.52
CA SER A 91 -17.19 -4.87 2.97
C SER A 91 -18.16 -3.74 3.36
N ILE A 92 -18.20 -2.64 2.59
CA ILE A 92 -19.17 -1.54 2.78
C ILE A 92 -20.60 -2.03 2.58
N GLN A 93 -20.81 -2.79 1.50
CA GLN A 93 -22.11 -3.36 1.17
C GLN A 93 -22.66 -4.17 2.34
N ARG A 94 -21.86 -5.08 2.90
CA ARG A 94 -22.24 -5.92 4.06
C ARG A 94 -22.52 -5.08 5.29
N ALA A 95 -21.60 -4.20 5.66
CA ALA A 95 -21.70 -3.44 6.91
C ALA A 95 -22.89 -2.47 6.94
N TYR A 96 -23.35 -2.00 5.78
CA TYR A 96 -24.57 -1.19 5.67
C TYR A 96 -25.80 -1.97 5.20
N ASN A 97 -25.69 -3.29 5.04
CA ASN A 97 -26.74 -4.16 4.52
C ASN A 97 -27.37 -3.62 3.21
N ILE A 98 -26.51 -3.18 2.28
CA ILE A 98 -26.91 -2.64 0.99
C ILE A 98 -27.03 -3.77 -0.03
N SER A 99 -28.06 -3.76 -0.86
CA SER A 99 -28.35 -4.88 -1.77
C SER A 99 -27.43 -4.98 -2.99
N SER A 100 -26.75 -3.89 -3.37
CA SER A 100 -25.82 -3.88 -4.51
C SER A 100 -24.49 -3.20 -4.19
N GLU A 101 -23.40 -3.69 -4.79
CA GLU A 101 -22.07 -3.08 -4.68
C GLU A 101 -22.06 -1.65 -5.23
N TYR A 102 -22.80 -1.39 -6.30
CA TYR A 102 -22.94 -0.06 -6.89
C TYR A 102 -23.57 0.96 -5.94
N ASP A 103 -24.65 0.58 -5.25
CA ASP A 103 -25.29 1.44 -4.27
C ASP A 103 -24.41 1.62 -3.03
N ALA A 104 -23.64 0.59 -2.64
CA ALA A 104 -22.66 0.67 -1.56
C ALA A 104 -21.55 1.69 -1.88
N MET A 105 -20.99 1.66 -3.09
CA MET A 105 -20.00 2.63 -3.54
C MET A 105 -20.56 4.05 -3.61
N LYS A 106 -21.80 4.23 -4.09
CA LYS A 106 -22.48 5.54 -4.04
C LYS A 106 -22.73 6.03 -2.61
N ALA A 107 -23.14 5.14 -1.73
CA ALA A 107 -23.35 5.45 -0.32
C ALA A 107 -22.02 5.84 0.34
N TRP A 108 -20.92 5.18 -0.03
CA TRP A 108 -19.57 5.51 0.42
C TRP A 108 -19.12 6.91 -0.04
N VAL A 109 -19.28 7.26 -1.32
CA VAL A 109 -18.96 8.63 -1.78
C VAL A 109 -19.80 9.66 -1.02
N LYS A 110 -21.10 9.42 -0.83
CA LYS A 110 -21.98 10.33 -0.08
C LYS A 110 -21.66 10.39 1.41
N SER A 111 -21.21 9.30 2.02
CA SER A 111 -20.82 9.29 3.43
C SER A 111 -19.55 10.10 3.62
N PHE A 112 -18.60 9.97 2.69
CA PHE A 112 -17.41 10.79 2.59
C PHE A 112 -17.75 12.29 2.48
N GLU A 113 -18.61 12.69 1.53
CA GLU A 113 -19.05 14.10 1.36
C GLU A 113 -19.69 14.69 2.63
N LYS A 114 -20.35 13.86 3.44
CA LYS A 114 -21.07 14.27 4.64
C LYS A 114 -20.26 14.10 5.92
N GLY A 115 -19.01 13.65 5.84
CA GLY A 115 -18.14 13.41 6.99
C GLY A 115 -18.66 12.32 7.94
N LYS A 116 -19.44 11.36 7.44
CA LYS A 116 -19.90 10.19 8.21
C LYS A 116 -18.99 9.01 7.90
N ALA A 117 -18.21 8.59 8.89
CA ALA A 117 -17.24 7.51 8.74
C ALA A 117 -17.93 6.14 8.75
N TRP A 118 -17.59 5.32 7.75
CA TRP A 118 -17.77 3.86 7.78
C TRP A 118 -16.49 3.19 8.27
N CYS A 119 -15.40 3.67 7.69
CA CYS A 119 -14.08 3.49 8.19
C CYS A 119 -13.31 4.79 7.93
N ASP A 120 -12.15 4.92 8.55
CA ASP A 120 -11.45 6.20 8.71
C ASP A 120 -10.87 6.77 7.39
N TYR A 121 -11.31 6.32 6.21
CA TYR A 121 -10.92 6.90 4.90
C TYR A 121 -11.19 8.40 4.82
N ASP A 122 -12.21 8.91 5.50
CA ASP A 122 -12.46 10.36 5.57
C ASP A 122 -11.29 11.10 6.24
N LEU A 123 -10.50 10.44 7.09
CA LEU A 123 -9.26 11.00 7.67
C LEU A 123 -8.22 11.35 6.60
N LEU A 124 -8.20 10.66 5.46
CA LEU A 124 -7.27 10.97 4.35
C LEU A 124 -7.44 12.39 3.82
N PHE A 125 -8.62 12.97 4.01
CA PHE A 125 -9.01 14.28 3.47
C PHE A 125 -9.13 15.36 4.55
N LYS A 126 -9.02 14.98 5.83
CA LYS A 126 -8.93 15.92 6.96
C LYS A 126 -7.52 16.45 7.11
N ASP A 127 -6.54 15.57 6.94
CA ASP A 127 -5.14 15.89 7.08
C ASP A 127 -4.56 16.41 5.75
N LYS A 128 -3.66 17.40 5.82
CA LYS A 128 -2.87 17.79 4.66
C LYS A 128 -1.76 16.78 4.45
N ILE A 129 -1.88 15.93 3.43
CA ILE A 129 -0.84 14.95 3.07
C ILE A 129 0.25 15.62 2.23
N VAL A 130 1.50 15.51 2.68
CA VAL A 130 2.67 16.15 2.04
C VAL A 130 3.66 15.16 1.44
N SER A 131 3.60 13.88 1.82
CA SER A 131 4.45 12.83 1.26
C SER A 131 3.72 11.48 1.19
N TYR A 132 4.01 10.72 0.14
CA TYR A 132 3.57 9.35 -0.11
C TYR A 132 4.85 8.50 -0.14
N GLU A 133 5.09 7.70 0.89
CA GLU A 133 6.31 6.91 1.06
C GLU A 133 6.00 5.44 0.79
N ILE A 134 6.58 4.92 -0.30
CA ILE A 134 6.29 3.60 -0.86
C ILE A 134 7.29 2.59 -0.30
N GLU A 135 6.77 1.54 0.33
CA GLU A 135 7.54 0.40 0.82
C GLU A 135 7.06 -0.89 0.12
N PRO A 136 7.97 -1.71 -0.44
CA PRO A 136 7.60 -3.04 -0.92
C PRO A 136 7.14 -3.91 0.26
N MET A 137 6.04 -4.65 0.09
CA MET A 137 5.46 -5.45 1.17
C MET A 137 5.58 -6.96 0.92
N GLU A 138 5.07 -7.43 -0.22
CA GLU A 138 5.11 -8.84 -0.57
C GLU A 138 5.04 -9.03 -2.07
N ALA A 139 5.63 -10.13 -2.55
CA ALA A 139 5.45 -10.58 -3.92
C ALA A 139 5.47 -12.11 -3.98
N ASN A 140 4.53 -12.68 -4.73
CA ASN A 140 4.48 -14.13 -4.92
C ASN A 140 4.09 -14.46 -6.36
N GLN A 141 4.17 -15.73 -6.70
CA GLN A 141 3.73 -16.24 -7.99
C GLN A 141 2.85 -17.47 -7.76
N ASP A 142 1.63 -17.43 -8.29
CA ASP A 142 0.75 -18.58 -8.39
C ASP A 142 0.47 -18.87 -9.86
N LYS A 143 0.91 -20.05 -10.31
CA LYS A 143 0.81 -20.51 -11.69
C LYS A 143 1.32 -19.48 -12.70
N GLU A 144 0.38 -18.84 -13.41
CA GLU A 144 0.61 -17.88 -14.48
C GLU A 144 0.55 -16.43 -14.01
N TRP A 145 0.24 -16.20 -12.73
CA TRP A 145 0.06 -14.87 -12.16
C TRP A 145 1.14 -14.56 -11.13
N LYS A 146 1.66 -13.34 -11.18
CA LYS A 146 2.54 -12.76 -10.16
C LYS A 146 1.76 -11.71 -9.38
N TYR A 147 1.65 -11.87 -8.07
CA TYR A 147 0.97 -10.91 -7.21
C TYR A 147 2.00 -10.05 -6.50
N MET A 148 1.68 -8.77 -6.32
CA MET A 148 2.56 -7.82 -5.67
C MET A 148 1.78 -6.81 -4.86
N ARG A 149 2.32 -6.49 -3.68
CA ARG A 149 1.75 -5.45 -2.82
C ARG A 149 2.81 -4.49 -2.31
N TYR A 150 2.35 -3.27 -2.11
CA TYR A 150 3.12 -2.17 -1.53
C TYR A 150 2.34 -1.52 -0.41
N ARG A 151 3.03 -1.10 0.63
CA ARG A 151 2.51 -0.14 1.59
C ARG A 151 2.84 1.26 1.11
N VAL A 152 1.88 2.15 1.22
CA VAL A 152 2.04 3.58 0.94
C VAL A 152 1.69 4.33 2.22
N TYR A 153 2.72 4.81 2.89
CA TYR A 153 2.62 5.61 4.10
C TYR A 153 2.34 7.06 3.70
N LEU A 154 1.30 7.66 4.28
CA LEU A 154 0.90 9.04 4.01
C LEU A 154 1.37 9.95 5.14
N ARG A 155 2.36 10.80 4.83
CA ARG A 155 2.89 11.79 5.76
C ARG A 155 1.99 13.00 5.81
N LYS A 156 1.53 13.35 7.02
CA LYS A 156 0.80 14.58 7.27
C LYS A 156 1.76 15.78 7.38
N GLU A 157 1.29 16.97 7.05
CA GLU A 157 2.02 18.20 7.31
C GLU A 157 2.37 18.29 8.81
N GLY A 158 3.61 18.67 9.12
CA GLY A 158 4.11 18.74 10.49
C GLY A 158 4.52 17.40 11.11
N GLN A 159 4.24 16.27 10.46
CA GLN A 159 4.65 14.96 10.94
C GLN A 159 6.16 14.72 10.69
N THR A 160 6.92 14.61 11.77
CA THR A 160 8.37 14.36 11.74
C THR A 160 8.71 12.92 12.12
N GLY A 161 9.89 12.45 11.72
CA GLY A 161 10.38 11.12 12.05
C GLY A 161 9.91 10.03 11.08
N LYS A 162 10.28 8.78 11.40
CA LYS A 162 9.94 7.60 10.59
C LYS A 162 8.46 7.28 10.70
N LEU A 163 7.81 7.04 9.57
CA LEU A 163 6.43 6.56 9.54
C LEU A 163 6.39 5.07 9.90
N THR A 164 5.39 4.70 10.69
CA THR A 164 5.10 3.33 11.09
C THR A 164 3.61 3.08 10.92
N LEU A 165 3.18 1.82 10.97
CA LEU A 165 1.77 1.46 10.83
C LEU A 165 0.90 2.11 11.92
N GLU A 166 1.48 2.34 13.10
CA GLU A 166 0.78 2.85 14.27
C GLU A 166 0.65 4.38 14.28
N ASN A 167 1.52 5.09 13.54
CA ASN A 167 1.62 6.55 13.62
C ASN A 167 1.23 7.27 12.33
N SER A 168 0.83 6.54 11.29
CA SER A 168 0.56 7.11 9.97
C SER A 168 -0.63 6.46 9.31
N HIS A 169 -1.20 7.15 8.32
CA HIS A 169 -2.21 6.57 7.45
C HIS A 169 -1.51 5.67 6.43
N VAL A 170 -1.83 4.39 6.39
CA VAL A 170 -1.16 3.42 5.51
C VAL A 170 -2.15 2.73 4.60
N LEU A 171 -1.96 2.90 3.30
CA LEU A 171 -2.72 2.18 2.28
C LEU A 171 -1.91 1.02 1.75
N VAL A 172 -2.53 -0.14 1.56
CA VAL A 172 -1.92 -1.24 0.82
C VAL A 172 -2.45 -1.23 -0.60
N PHE A 173 -1.54 -1.15 -1.56
CA PHE A 173 -1.84 -1.29 -2.97
C PHE A 173 -1.48 -2.70 -3.45
N GLU A 174 -2.38 -3.33 -4.20
CA GLU A 174 -2.15 -4.64 -4.82
C GLU A 174 -2.23 -4.56 -6.35
N SER A 175 -1.47 -5.41 -7.03
CA SER A 175 -1.61 -5.65 -8.47
C SER A 175 -1.21 -7.09 -8.80
N GLN A 176 -1.63 -7.56 -9.98
CA GLN A 176 -1.30 -8.85 -10.54
C GLN A 176 -0.74 -8.69 -11.95
N CYS A 177 0.30 -9.46 -12.28
CA CYS A 177 0.87 -9.57 -13.62
C CYS A 177 0.66 -10.96 -14.19
N TYR A 178 0.22 -11.02 -15.44
CA TYR A 178 0.22 -12.23 -16.22
C TYR A 178 1.63 -12.54 -16.71
N LYS A 179 2.07 -13.79 -16.55
CA LYS A 179 3.43 -14.23 -16.88
C LYS A 179 3.67 -14.32 -18.38
N GLY A 180 2.63 -14.65 -19.16
CA GLY A 180 2.75 -14.97 -20.59
C GLY A 180 3.20 -13.80 -21.45
N ASP A 181 2.75 -12.59 -21.11
CA ASP A 181 3.05 -11.35 -21.83
C ASP A 181 3.63 -10.24 -20.94
N GLY A 182 3.65 -10.43 -19.61
CA GLY A 182 4.11 -9.41 -18.66
C GLY A 182 3.12 -8.25 -18.46
N GLU A 183 1.89 -8.39 -18.95
CA GLU A 183 0.83 -7.43 -18.70
C GLU A 183 0.50 -7.45 -17.21
N CYS A 184 0.41 -6.27 -16.59
CA CYS A 184 -0.05 -6.20 -15.20
C CYS A 184 -1.25 -5.28 -15.14
N GLY A 185 -2.21 -5.68 -14.31
CA GLY A 185 -3.35 -4.85 -14.00
C GLY A 185 -2.95 -3.56 -13.29
N ARG A 186 -3.92 -2.66 -13.17
CA ARG A 186 -3.78 -1.45 -12.35
C ARG A 186 -3.45 -1.83 -10.90
N PHE A 187 -2.73 -0.97 -10.19
CA PHE A 187 -2.73 -1.08 -8.73
C PHE A 187 -4.06 -0.62 -8.17
N SER A 188 -4.59 -1.36 -7.21
CA SER A 188 -5.80 -0.98 -6.48
C SER A 188 -5.53 -0.95 -4.99
N ILE A 189 -6.18 -0.04 -4.27
CA ILE A 189 -6.16 0.00 -2.82
C ILE A 189 -6.91 -1.25 -2.35
N ASP A 190 -6.21 -2.14 -1.68
CA ASP A 190 -6.77 -3.36 -1.10
C ASP A 190 -7.19 -3.15 0.36
N THR A 191 -6.43 -2.34 1.11
CA THR A 191 -6.82 -2.00 2.49
C THR A 191 -6.30 -0.65 2.95
N PHE A 192 -7.02 -0.05 3.90
CA PHE A 192 -6.53 1.01 4.76
C PHE A 192 -6.21 0.41 6.14
N VAL A 193 -4.91 0.19 6.37
CA VAL A 193 -4.40 -0.54 7.53
C VAL A 193 -4.82 0.15 8.82
N ASN A 194 -5.21 -0.65 9.83
CA ASN A 194 -5.66 -0.22 11.16
C ASN A 194 -6.95 0.61 11.20
N HIS A 195 -7.54 0.91 10.05
CA HIS A 195 -8.59 1.90 9.93
C HIS A 195 -9.89 1.38 9.30
N CYS A 196 -9.85 0.26 8.57
CA CYS A 196 -11.04 -0.42 8.06
C CYS A 196 -11.05 -1.92 8.43
N PRO A 197 -12.16 -2.46 8.96
CA PRO A 197 -12.34 -3.89 9.12
C PRO A 197 -12.60 -4.51 7.73
N ILE A 198 -11.52 -4.87 7.04
CA ILE A 198 -11.60 -5.70 5.84
C ILE A 198 -11.27 -7.11 6.29
N LEU A 199 -12.27 -7.99 6.20
CA LEU A 199 -12.10 -9.40 6.46
C LEU A 199 -11.08 -9.97 5.46
N SER A 200 -10.18 -10.80 5.95
CA SER A 200 -9.29 -11.60 5.09
C SER A 200 -10.12 -12.53 4.19
N PRO A 201 -9.56 -13.05 3.08
CA PRO A 201 -10.28 -13.99 2.23
C PRO A 201 -10.83 -15.23 2.97
N GLU A 202 -10.12 -15.70 4.00
CA GLU A 202 -10.57 -16.79 4.88
C GLU A 202 -11.73 -16.35 5.76
N GLU A 203 -11.62 -15.20 6.45
CA GLU A 203 -12.72 -14.63 7.24
C GLU A 203 -13.95 -14.31 6.38
N GLU A 204 -13.75 -13.92 5.11
CA GLU A 204 -14.84 -13.72 4.16
C GLU A 204 -15.51 -15.04 3.75
N GLN A 205 -14.74 -16.11 3.60
CA GLN A 205 -15.28 -17.43 3.27
C GLN A 205 -16.03 -18.01 4.47
N ASP A 206 -15.45 -17.94 5.66
CA ASP A 206 -16.07 -18.38 6.90
C ASP A 206 -17.37 -17.61 7.16
N LEU A 207 -17.38 -16.29 6.91
CA LEU A 207 -18.59 -15.48 7.03
C LEU A 207 -19.63 -15.85 5.97
N LYS A 208 -19.24 -16.07 4.71
CA LYS A 208 -20.17 -16.52 3.65
C LYS A 208 -20.79 -17.87 3.99
N ASP A 209 -19.98 -18.79 4.47
CA ASP A 209 -20.44 -20.11 4.90
C ASP A 209 -21.38 -19.97 6.10
N PHE A 210 -21.07 -19.09 7.04
CA PHE A 210 -21.93 -18.77 8.16
C PHE A 210 -23.28 -18.21 7.71
N GLU A 211 -23.30 -17.17 6.86
CA GLU A 211 -24.51 -16.52 6.34
C GLU A 211 -25.37 -17.48 5.49
N THR A 212 -24.74 -18.34 4.70
CA THR A 212 -25.43 -19.38 3.91
C THR A 212 -26.14 -20.38 4.82
N ASN A 213 -25.50 -20.76 5.93
CA ASN A 213 -26.04 -21.73 6.88
C ASN A 213 -26.99 -21.11 7.92
N HIS A 214 -26.98 -19.79 8.05
CA HIS A 214 -27.84 -19.02 8.96
C HIS A 214 -28.54 -17.89 8.19
N PRO A 215 -29.43 -18.23 7.24
CA PRO A 215 -30.04 -17.23 6.35
C PRO A 215 -30.93 -16.21 7.08
N ASN A 216 -31.27 -16.47 8.35
CA ASN A 216 -32.03 -15.57 9.23
C ASN A 216 -31.19 -14.94 10.36
N GLY A 217 -29.86 -15.10 10.34
CA GLY A 217 -28.95 -14.64 11.40
C GLY A 217 -28.76 -15.64 12.55
N ILE A 218 -27.97 -15.25 13.56
CA ILE A 218 -27.80 -15.99 14.82
C ILE A 218 -29.11 -15.86 15.61
N GLU A 219 -29.76 -16.98 15.93
CA GLU A 219 -30.85 -17.03 16.92
C GLU A 219 -30.34 -16.80 18.35
#